data_AF-A0A538HTV0-F1
#
_entry.id   AF-A0A538HTV0-F1
#
_cell.length_a   1.000
_cell.length_b   1.000
_cell.length_c   1.000
_cell.angle_alpha   90.00
_cell.angle_beta   90.00
_cell.angle_gamma   90.00
#
_symmetry.space_group_name_H-M   'P 1'
#
loop_
_entity.id
_entity.type
_entity.pdbx_description
1 polymer ?
#
loop_
_entity_poly.entity_id
_entity_poly.type
_entity_poly.pdbx_seq_one_letter_code
_entity_poly.pdbx_strand_id
1 'polypeptide(L)'
;MAFGLDALAAVAAAAEHHRGACAPTLPRDELDRHLDALRSEQQRDGGWPTRWDSGSATSHLEWRGYMTLEALGLLREHGRLVDLAAS
;
A
#
# COMPACT_ATOMS: atom_id res chain seq x y z
N MET A 1 -11.81 7.76 28.91
CA MET A 1 -10.58 7.75 28.09
C MET A 1 -10.95 7.21 26.72
N ALA A 2 -11.17 8.10 25.75
CA ALA A 2 -11.54 7.72 24.39
C ALA A 2 -10.26 7.59 23.56
N PHE A 3 -9.82 6.36 23.31
CA PHE A 3 -8.86 6.09 22.23
C PHE A 3 -9.64 6.00 20.91
N GLY A 4 -10.19 7.14 20.48
CA GLY A 4 -10.69 7.34 19.14
C GLY A 4 -9.54 7.83 18.26
N LEU A 5 -8.57 6.96 18.00
CA LEU A 5 -7.60 7.18 16.94
C LEU A 5 -7.96 6.19 15.84
N ASP A 6 -8.48 6.74 14.75
CA ASP A 6 -8.65 6.03 13.50
C ASP A 6 -7.27 5.50 13.09
N ALA A 7 -6.97 4.25 13.45
CA ALA A 7 -5.68 3.61 13.18
C ALA A 7 -5.36 3.64 11.68
N LEU A 8 -6.40 3.69 10.85
CA LEU A 8 -6.33 3.90 9.41
C LEU A 8 -5.84 5.31 9.04
N ALA A 9 -6.22 6.35 9.79
CA ALA A 9 -5.70 7.71 9.59
C ALA A 9 -4.24 7.86 10.04
N ALA A 10 -3.84 7.22 11.14
CA ALA A 10 -2.45 7.24 11.62
C ALA A 10 -1.50 6.47 10.68
N VAL A 11 -1.96 5.34 10.14
CA VAL A 11 -1.23 4.60 9.09
C VAL A 11 -1.18 5.38 7.78
N ALA A 12 -2.28 6.02 7.38
CA ALA A 12 -2.29 6.86 6.17
C ALA A 12 -1.32 8.04 6.28
N ALA A 13 -1.18 8.63 7.47
CA ALA A 13 -0.19 9.69 7.73
C ALA A 13 1.27 9.18 7.70
N ALA A 14 1.52 7.92 8.02
CA ALA A 14 2.86 7.33 7.92
C ALA A 14 3.29 7.07 6.46
N ALA A 15 2.34 6.85 5.55
CA ALA A 15 2.59 6.66 4.11
C ALA A 15 3.00 7.96 3.38
N GLU A 16 2.86 9.13 4.01
CA GLU A 16 3.09 10.44 3.40
C GLU A 16 4.59 10.77 3.16
N HIS A 17 5.53 9.94 3.64
CA HIS A 17 6.97 10.25 3.65
C HIS A 17 7.64 10.38 2.27
N HIS A 18 7.00 9.95 1.17
CA HIS A 18 7.63 9.87 -0.16
C HIS A 18 7.25 10.95 -1.17
N ARG A 19 6.45 11.96 -0.81
CA ARG A 19 6.07 13.04 -1.75
C ARG A 19 7.06 14.21 -1.71
N GLY A 20 8.23 14.02 -2.32
CA GLY A 20 9.12 15.14 -2.69
C GLY A 20 8.59 15.88 -3.91
N ALA A 21 8.54 17.22 -3.87
CA ALA A 21 7.99 18.09 -4.92
C ALA A 21 8.80 18.16 -6.24
N CYS A 22 9.82 17.32 -6.42
CA CYS A 22 10.78 17.41 -7.53
C CYS A 22 10.76 16.22 -8.52
N ALA A 23 9.74 15.36 -8.49
CA ALA A 23 9.65 14.26 -9.45
C ALA A 23 8.82 14.65 -10.71
N PRO A 24 9.28 14.31 -11.93
CA PRO A 24 8.43 14.39 -13.11
C PRO A 24 7.19 13.50 -12.91
N THR A 25 6.02 14.01 -13.27
CA THR A 25 4.78 13.23 -13.22
C THR A 25 4.80 12.18 -14.33
N LEU A 26 4.60 10.91 -13.99
CA LEU A 26 4.46 9.86 -15.01
C LEU A 26 3.28 10.17 -15.95
N PRO A 27 3.37 9.80 -17.25
CA PRO A 27 2.22 9.72 -18.13
C PRO A 27 1.10 8.89 -17.51
N ARG A 28 -0.16 9.29 -17.76
CA ARG A 28 -1.32 8.66 -17.11
C ARG A 28 -1.49 7.19 -17.47
N ASP A 29 -1.22 6.81 -18.72
CA ASP A 29 -1.28 5.43 -19.19
C ASP A 29 -0.20 4.54 -18.55
N GLU A 30 0.98 5.10 -18.31
CA GLU A 30 2.07 4.41 -17.63
C GLU A 30 1.73 4.20 -16.15
N LEU A 31 1.24 5.25 -15.48
CA LEU A 31 0.74 5.16 -14.11
C LEU A 31 -0.36 4.10 -13.97
N ASP A 32 -1.37 4.12 -14.86
CA ASP A 32 -2.46 3.15 -14.83
C ASP A 32 -1.94 1.70 -14.99
N ARG A 33 -0.98 1.47 -15.89
CA ARG A 33 -0.35 0.17 -16.08
C ARG A 33 0.39 -0.31 -14.83
N HIS A 34 1.09 0.59 -14.14
CA HIS A 34 1.76 0.28 -12.88
C HIS A 34 0.76 -0.02 -11.75
N LEU A 35 -0.36 0.69 -11.69
CA LEU A 35 -1.43 0.44 -10.71
C LEU A 35 -2.13 -0.91 -10.97
N ASP A 36 -2.37 -1.27 -12.23
CA ASP A 36 -2.92 -2.57 -12.60
C ASP A 36 -1.95 -3.71 -12.25
N ALA A 37 -0.66 -3.54 -12.54
CA ALA A 37 0.39 -4.47 -12.13
C ALA A 37 0.43 -4.63 -10.61
N LEU A 38 0.47 -3.53 -9.86
CA LEU A 38 0.42 -3.53 -8.41
C LEU A 38 -0.79 -4.32 -7.90
N ARG A 39 -1.98 -4.07 -8.44
CA ARG A 39 -3.20 -4.80 -8.04
C ARG A 39 -3.09 -6.30 -8.29
N SER A 40 -2.53 -6.71 -9.43
CA SER A 40 -2.37 -8.12 -9.79
C SER A 40 -1.42 -8.91 -8.89
N GLU A 41 -0.53 -8.23 -8.16
CA GLU A 41 0.40 -8.86 -7.23
C GLU A 41 -0.22 -9.17 -5.86
N GLN A 42 -1.47 -8.74 -5.61
CA GLN A 42 -2.16 -9.06 -4.36
C GLN A 42 -2.28 -10.59 -4.22
N GLN A 43 -1.80 -11.11 -3.09
CA GLN A 43 -1.86 -12.54 -2.81
C GLN A 43 -3.24 -12.93 -2.28
N ARG A 44 -3.51 -14.24 -2.24
CA ARG A 44 -4.80 -14.80 -1.77
C ARG A 44 -5.22 -14.35 -0.36
N ASP A 45 -4.24 -14.00 0.47
CA ASP A 45 -4.45 -13.54 1.85
C ASP A 45 -4.72 -12.03 1.93
N GLY A 46 -4.79 -11.34 0.79
CA GLY A 46 -5.02 -9.91 0.68
C GLY A 46 -3.75 -9.06 0.82
N GLY A 47 -2.59 -9.67 1.10
CA GLY A 47 -1.32 -8.96 1.31
C GLY A 47 -0.43 -8.89 0.07
N TRP A 48 0.59 -8.03 0.12
CA TRP A 48 1.59 -7.87 -0.94
C TRP A 48 2.95 -8.49 -0.60
N PRO A 49 3.64 -9.16 -1.55
CA PRO A 49 4.92 -9.80 -1.29
C PRO A 49 6.00 -8.79 -0.88
N THR A 50 6.91 -9.21 -0.01
CA THR A 50 8.22 -8.54 0.09
C THR A 50 9.07 -8.99 -1.10
N ARG A 51 9.70 -8.05 -1.81
CA ARG A 51 10.54 -8.36 -2.98
C ARG A 51 12.00 -8.62 -2.62
N TRP A 52 12.32 -8.58 -1.33
CA TRP A 52 13.65 -8.77 -0.77
C TRP A 52 13.60 -9.75 0.39
N ASP A 53 14.75 -10.34 0.69
CA ASP A 53 14.96 -11.13 1.90
C ASP A 53 15.05 -10.19 3.11
N SER A 54 14.18 -10.41 4.09
CA SER A 54 14.10 -9.63 5.32
C SER A 54 15.09 -10.11 6.41
N GLY A 55 15.84 -11.18 6.15
CA GLY A 55 16.88 -11.71 7.06
C GLY A 55 16.36 -12.38 8.34
N SER A 56 15.07 -12.22 8.65
CA SER A 56 14.39 -12.91 9.75
C SER A 56 12.88 -13.02 9.52
N ALA A 57 12.24 -13.98 10.20
CA ALA A 57 10.79 -14.18 10.14
C ALA A 57 10.00 -13.01 10.74
N THR A 58 10.46 -12.42 11.85
CA THR A 58 9.78 -11.26 12.46
C THR A 58 9.82 -10.06 11.53
N SER A 59 10.99 -9.75 10.98
CA SER A 59 11.12 -8.62 10.04
C SER A 59 10.32 -8.88 8.76
N HIS A 60 10.18 -10.13 8.32
CA HIS A 60 9.30 -10.48 7.20
C HIS A 60 7.85 -10.07 7.47
N LEU A 61 7.32 -10.36 8.65
CA LEU A 61 5.94 -10.03 9.01
C LEU A 61 5.71 -8.53 9.12
N GLU A 62 6.65 -7.79 9.72
CA GLU A 62 6.59 -6.33 9.78
C GLU A 62 6.56 -5.71 8.37
N TRP A 63 7.47 -6.13 7.51
CA TRP A 63 7.54 -5.65 6.13
C TRP A 63 6.33 -6.08 5.30
N ARG A 64 5.80 -7.28 5.49
CA ARG A 64 4.54 -7.74 4.85
C ARG A 64 3.37 -6.81 5.21
N GLY A 65 3.25 -6.44 6.48
CA GLY A 65 2.24 -5.49 6.94
C GLY A 65 2.42 -4.13 6.28
N TYR A 66 3.63 -3.60 6.32
CA TYR A 66 3.97 -2.32 5.69
C TYR A 66 3.65 -2.29 4.18
N MET A 67 4.11 -3.30 3.42
CA MET A 67 3.88 -3.39 1.97
C MET A 67 2.38 -3.45 1.62
N THR A 68 1.58 -4.09 2.47
CA THR A 68 0.13 -4.17 2.27
C THR A 68 -0.53 -2.80 2.45
N LEU A 69 -0.15 -2.07 3.51
CA LEU A 69 -0.72 -0.75 3.79
C LEU A 69 -0.32 0.29 2.73
N GLU A 70 0.93 0.25 2.26
CA GLU A 70 1.40 1.10 1.16
C GLU A 70 0.63 0.83 -0.15
N ALA A 71 0.49 -0.45 -0.53
CA ALA A 71 -0.23 -0.82 -1.75
C ALA A 71 -1.71 -0.42 -1.71
N LEU A 72 -2.38 -0.65 -0.57
CA LEU A 72 -3.77 -0.24 -0.36
C LEU A 72 -3.89 1.29 -0.36
N GLY A 73 -2.97 2.01 0.27
CA GLY A 73 -2.93 3.48 0.24
C GLY A 73 -2.86 4.02 -1.19
N LEU A 74 -1.89 3.53 -1.97
CA LEU A 74 -1.69 3.92 -3.37
C LEU A 74 -2.92 3.61 -4.23
N LEU A 75 -3.48 2.41 -4.12
CA LEU A 75 -4.67 2.03 -4.89
C LEU A 75 -5.90 2.86 -4.48
N ARG A 76 -6.04 3.22 -3.20
CA ARG A 76 -7.14 4.05 -2.69
C ARG A 76 -7.05 5.47 -3.25
N GLU A 77 -5.87 6.08 -3.18
CA GLU A 77 -5.64 7.43 -3.68
C GLU A 77 -5.95 7.57 -5.17
N HIS A 78 -5.78 6.48 -5.94
CA HIS A 78 -6.07 6.44 -7.37
C HIS A 78 -7.45 5.85 -7.70
N GLY A 79 -8.31 5.62 -6.71
CA GLY A 79 -9.69 5.13 -6.92
C GLY A 79 -9.78 3.70 -7.47
N ARG A 80 -8.74 2.88 -7.28
CA ARG A 80 -8.62 1.51 -7.81
C ARG A 80 -8.97 0.41 -6.81
N LEU A 81 -9.29 0.78 -5.58
CA LEU A 81 -9.79 -0.14 -4.55
C LEU A 81 -11.28 -0.40 -4.79
N VAL A 82 -11.63 -1.62 -5.24
CA VAL A 82 -13.01 -2.10 -5.29
C VAL A 82 -13.27 -2.98 -4.07
N ASP A 83 -14.17 -2.48 -3.24
CA ASP A 83 -14.83 -3.03 -2.05
C ASP A 83 -14.21 -4.25 -1.34
N LEU A 84 -13.79 -4.03 -0.08
CA LEU A 84 -13.39 -5.05 0.89
C LEU A 84 -14.59 -5.83 1.48
N ALA A 85 -15.84 -5.47 1.14
CA ALA A 85 -17.06 -6.07 1.69
C ALA A 85 -17.61 -7.28 0.89
N ALA A 86 -16.95 -7.71 -0.19
CA ALA A 86 -17.39 -8.84 -1.00
C ALA A 86 -16.69 -10.18 -0.67
N SER A 87 -16.12 -10.33 0.53
CA SER A 87 -15.51 -11.59 0.99
C SER A 87 -15.93 -11.95 2.39
#